data_AF-A0A164TLE9-F1
#
_entry.id   AF-A0A164TLE9-F1
#
_cell.length_a   1.000
_cell.length_b   1.000
_cell.length_c   1.000
_cell.angle_alpha   90.00
_cell.angle_beta   90.00
_cell.angle_gamma   90.00
#
_symmetry.space_group_name_H-M   'P 1'
#
loop_
_entity.id
_entity.type
_entity.pdbx_description
1 polymer ?
#
loop_
_entity_poly.entity_id
_entity_poly.type
_entity_poly.pdbx_seq_one_letter_code
_entity_poly.pdbx_strand_id
1 'polypeptide(L)'
;MDTFPRICFRAILQHALPLISTHGFTRKTLSLAVMQLPNPHSQPLSETAITALFGNGDDARRTLINGWLKGGLEDMQHGKTTGGTMQHILKRRLRWNEPVLEHLPEAFALLVAPQQTLPRLDIRPAISHAASVADEACYLTSDIPEGTSWYVRRAVIASIYTAAELHQITSPQTSEAFLDELLEKSESVRRVVAESSLFAEYVGKSWGSLIKSRGIF
;
A
#
# COMPACT_ATOMS: atom_id res chain seq x y z
N MET A 1 29.56 -9.98 9.84
CA MET A 1 29.59 -8.54 10.14
C MET A 1 28.51 -7.77 9.34
N ASP A 2 27.33 -8.36 9.08
CA ASP A 2 26.33 -7.79 8.13
C ASP A 2 25.08 -7.17 8.79
N THR A 3 25.05 -7.05 10.11
CA THR A 3 23.87 -6.57 10.84
C THR A 3 23.79 -5.04 10.94
N PHE A 4 24.94 -4.35 10.96
CA PHE A 4 24.99 -2.90 11.14
C PHE A 4 24.36 -2.09 10.00
N PRO A 5 24.62 -2.38 8.70
CA PRO A 5 24.01 -1.61 7.60
C PRO A 5 22.48 -1.78 7.55
N ARG A 6 22.00 -2.98 7.89
CA ARG A 6 20.56 -3.32 7.89
C ARG A 6 19.78 -2.59 8.96
N ILE A 7 20.37 -2.35 10.13
CA ILE A 7 19.74 -1.62 11.24
C ILE A 7 19.56 -0.14 10.86
N CYS A 8 20.59 0.49 10.30
CA CYS A 8 20.51 1.88 9.85
C CYS A 8 19.47 2.06 8.72
N PHE A 9 19.46 1.16 7.73
CA PHE A 9 18.48 1.20 6.64
C PHE A 9 17.03 1.20 7.15
N ARG A 10 16.68 0.25 8.02
CA ARG A 10 15.32 0.12 8.55
C ARG A 10 14.94 1.32 9.41
N ALA A 11 15.86 1.79 10.25
CA ALA A 11 15.62 2.96 11.10
C ALA A 11 15.34 4.21 10.25
N ILE A 12 16.16 4.48 9.23
CA ILE A 12 15.95 5.61 8.32
C ILE A 12 14.58 5.50 7.64
N LEU A 13 14.23 4.32 7.12
CA LEU A 13 12.94 4.13 6.44
C LEU A 13 11.74 4.36 7.37
N GLN A 14 11.81 3.88 8.62
CA GLN A 14 10.76 4.09 9.62
C GLN A 14 10.58 5.57 9.97
N HIS A 15 11.69 6.29 10.18
CA HIS A 15 11.66 7.72 10.47
C HIS A 15 11.32 8.59 9.25
N ALA A 16 11.40 8.04 8.02
CA ALA A 16 10.96 8.71 6.81
C ALA A 16 9.44 8.72 6.65
N LEU A 17 8.70 7.73 7.19
CA LEU A 17 7.27 7.60 6.96
C LEU A 17 6.45 8.83 7.38
N PRO A 18 6.66 9.43 8.57
CA PRO A 18 5.92 10.61 8.98
C PRO A 18 6.21 11.84 8.12
N LEU A 19 7.35 11.88 7.43
CA LEU A 19 7.78 12.99 6.57
C LEU A 19 7.14 12.95 5.18
N ILE A 20 6.45 11.86 4.82
CA ILE A 20 5.81 11.71 3.50
C ILE A 20 4.66 12.70 3.33
N SER A 21 3.93 13.03 4.40
CA SER A 21 2.82 14.01 4.32
C SER A 21 3.30 15.39 3.86
N THR A 22 4.53 15.78 4.20
CA THR A 22 5.09 17.09 3.84
C THR A 22 6.00 17.07 2.61
N HIS A 23 6.63 15.94 2.31
CA HIS A 23 7.68 15.85 1.28
C HIS A 23 7.41 14.80 0.20
N GLY A 24 6.27 14.11 0.28
CA GLY A 24 5.85 13.06 -0.64
C GLY A 24 6.76 11.83 -0.63
N PHE A 25 6.53 10.94 -1.60
CA PHE A 25 7.35 9.74 -1.81
C PHE A 25 8.62 10.07 -2.62
N THR A 26 9.51 10.85 -2.01
CA THR A 26 10.70 11.41 -2.68
C THR A 26 12.01 10.97 -2.01
N ARG A 27 13.12 11.09 -2.76
CA ARG A 27 14.47 10.89 -2.23
C ARG A 27 14.82 11.90 -1.14
N LYS A 28 14.27 13.12 -1.23
CA LYS A 28 14.40 14.16 -0.21
C LYS A 28 13.82 13.70 1.13
N THR A 29 12.68 13.01 1.13
CA THR A 29 12.08 12.45 2.35
C THR A 29 13.03 11.49 3.05
N LEU A 30 13.69 10.59 2.29
CA LEU A 30 14.72 9.69 2.82
C LEU A 30 15.95 10.43 3.33
N SER A 31 16.38 11.48 2.63
CA SER A 31 17.52 12.31 3.00
C SER A 31 17.28 13.07 4.32
N LEU A 32 16.06 13.53 4.57
CA LEU A 32 15.70 14.25 5.79
C LEU A 32 15.47 13.33 7.00
N ALA A 33 15.15 12.06 6.77
CA ALA A 33 14.81 11.11 7.83
C ALA A 33 15.93 10.90 8.87
N VAL A 34 17.20 11.03 8.48
CA VAL A 34 18.34 10.92 9.42
C VAL A 34 18.38 12.01 10.49
N MET A 35 17.70 13.14 10.24
CA MET A 35 17.61 14.24 11.20
C MET A 35 16.57 13.95 12.30
N GLN A 36 15.74 12.91 12.12
CA GLN A 36 14.70 12.50 13.07
C GLN A 36 15.09 11.24 13.87
N LEU A 37 16.30 10.71 13.66
CA LEU A 37 16.80 9.55 14.38
C LEU A 37 17.09 9.89 15.86
N PRO A 38 17.10 8.89 16.77
CA PRO A 38 17.46 9.10 18.18
C PRO A 38 18.82 9.77 18.38
N ASN A 39 19.78 9.47 17.49
CA ASN A 39 21.04 10.21 17.35
C ASN A 39 20.99 10.96 16.01
N PRO A 40 20.44 12.19 15.98
CA PRO A 40 20.15 12.88 14.74
C PRO A 40 21.43 13.35 14.05
N HIS A 41 21.46 13.23 12.74
CA HIS A 41 22.52 13.83 11.92
C HIS A 41 22.31 15.36 11.81
N SER A 42 23.40 16.11 11.82
CA SER A 42 23.36 17.58 11.66
C SER A 42 22.96 18.04 10.25
N GLN A 43 23.10 17.17 9.25
CA GLN A 43 22.81 17.46 7.85
C GLN A 43 22.06 16.28 7.20
N PRO A 44 21.23 16.56 6.17
CA PRO A 44 20.59 15.51 5.38
C PRO A 44 21.60 14.59 4.69
N LEU A 45 21.19 13.36 4.35
CA LEU A 45 22.04 12.46 3.57
C LEU A 45 22.31 13.02 2.17
N SER A 46 23.55 12.86 1.70
CA SER A 46 23.91 13.18 0.31
C SER A 46 23.23 12.22 -0.67
N GLU A 47 23.08 12.66 -1.93
CA GLU A 47 22.52 11.81 -3.00
C GLU A 47 23.28 10.49 -3.18
N THR A 48 24.61 10.52 -3.03
CA THR A 48 25.44 9.32 -3.08
C THR A 48 25.10 8.34 -1.97
N ALA A 49 24.85 8.82 -0.75
CA ALA A 49 24.45 7.99 0.37
C ALA A 49 23.04 7.40 0.17
N ILE A 50 22.10 8.19 -0.36
CA ILE A 50 20.76 7.69 -0.70
C ILE A 50 20.85 6.60 -1.78
N THR A 51 21.65 6.81 -2.82
CA THR A 51 21.86 5.80 -3.85
C THR A 51 22.47 4.51 -3.29
N ALA A 52 23.47 4.62 -2.41
CA ALA A 52 24.10 3.45 -1.81
C ALA A 52 23.16 2.65 -0.90
N LEU A 53 22.24 3.32 -0.20
CA LEU A 53 21.32 2.69 0.75
C LEU A 53 20.03 2.18 0.09
N PHE A 54 19.46 2.95 -0.84
CA PHE A 54 18.10 2.75 -1.35
C PHE A 54 18.03 2.54 -2.88
N GLY A 55 19.16 2.60 -3.57
CA GLY A 55 19.22 2.45 -5.03
C GLY A 55 19.03 3.75 -5.81
N ASN A 56 19.09 3.63 -7.13
CA ASN A 56 19.10 4.77 -8.05
C ASN A 56 17.68 5.28 -8.35
N GLY A 57 17.55 6.60 -8.51
CA GLY A 57 16.33 7.23 -8.99
C GLY A 57 15.07 6.74 -8.27
N ASP A 58 14.16 6.14 -9.03
CA ASP A 58 12.86 5.67 -8.56
C ASP A 58 12.93 4.41 -7.68
N ASP A 59 14.04 3.67 -7.64
CA ASP A 59 14.16 2.50 -6.75
C ASP A 59 14.10 2.91 -5.28
N ALA A 60 14.71 4.05 -4.95
CA ALA A 60 14.64 4.62 -3.61
C ALA A 60 13.20 5.05 -3.26
N ARG A 61 12.49 5.64 -4.23
CA ARG A 61 11.10 6.06 -4.06
C ARG A 61 10.17 4.85 -3.89
N ARG A 62 10.34 3.81 -4.71
CA ARG A 62 9.61 2.52 -4.58
C ARG A 62 9.89 1.86 -3.24
N THR A 63 11.12 1.91 -2.75
CA THR A 63 11.48 1.42 -1.41
C THR A 63 10.71 2.16 -0.32
N LEU A 64 10.59 3.49 -0.42
CA LEU A 64 9.80 4.30 0.51
C LEU A 64 8.30 3.97 0.42
N ILE A 65 7.76 3.80 -0.79
CA ILE A 65 6.36 3.40 -1.01
C ILE A 65 6.09 2.03 -0.37
N ASN A 66 6.95 1.03 -0.66
CA ASN A 66 6.83 -0.30 -0.06
C ASN A 66 6.94 -0.26 1.47
N GLY A 67 7.79 0.61 2.01
CA GLY A 67 7.88 0.88 3.45
C GLY A 67 6.56 1.40 4.03
N TRP A 68 5.91 2.34 3.36
CA TRP A 68 4.60 2.86 3.75
C TRP A 68 3.50 1.80 3.70
N LEU A 69 3.42 1.03 2.61
CA LEU A 69 2.43 -0.04 2.45
C LEU A 69 2.60 -1.12 3.52
N LYS A 70 3.85 -1.50 3.83
CA LYS A 70 4.18 -2.43 4.90
C LYS A 70 3.83 -1.86 6.27
N GLY A 71 4.12 -0.58 6.53
CA GLY A 71 3.73 0.10 7.77
C GLY A 71 2.22 0.06 8.00
N GLY A 72 1.42 0.16 6.94
CA GLY A 72 -0.03 0.01 7.02
C GLY A 72 -0.48 -1.41 7.41
N LEU A 73 0.21 -2.45 6.95
CA LEU A 73 -0.05 -3.83 7.40
C LEU A 73 0.35 -4.03 8.87
N GLU A 74 1.50 -3.47 9.26
CA GLU A 74 1.94 -3.49 10.66
C GLU A 74 0.93 -2.75 11.55
N ASP A 75 0.37 -1.61 11.13
CA ASP A 75 -0.67 -0.91 11.90
C ASP A 75 -1.96 -1.74 12.05
N MET A 76 -2.37 -2.49 11.02
CA MET A 76 -3.49 -3.43 11.14
C MET A 76 -3.26 -4.43 12.28
N GLN A 77 -2.03 -4.94 12.42
CA GLN A 77 -1.64 -5.88 13.47
C GLN A 77 -1.54 -5.23 14.86
N HIS A 78 -1.05 -4.00 14.97
CA HIS A 78 -0.99 -3.30 16.26
C HIS A 78 -2.40 -2.97 16.79
N GLY A 79 -3.37 -2.81 15.89
CA GLY A 79 -4.78 -2.67 16.20
C GLY A 79 -5.48 -3.95 16.65
N LYS A 80 -4.75 -5.02 16.98
CA LYS A 80 -5.29 -6.33 17.37
C LYS A 80 -6.14 -6.26 18.64
N THR A 81 -7.39 -5.85 18.47
CA THR A 81 -8.50 -6.35 19.28
C THR A 81 -8.85 -7.73 18.74
N THR A 82 -8.51 -8.77 19.50
CA THR A 82 -8.94 -10.14 19.24
C THR A 82 -10.46 -10.15 19.01
N GLY A 83 -10.92 -10.43 17.79
CA GLY A 83 -12.35 -10.36 17.41
C GLY A 83 -12.81 -9.08 16.68
N GLY A 84 -11.90 -8.24 16.19
CA GLY A 84 -12.26 -7.10 15.33
C GLY A 84 -12.97 -7.56 14.04
N THR A 85 -14.01 -6.84 13.62
CA THR A 85 -14.74 -7.15 12.38
C THR A 85 -13.89 -6.84 11.15
N MET A 86 -14.17 -7.51 10.02
CA MET A 86 -13.51 -7.25 8.73
C MET A 86 -13.58 -5.75 8.36
N GLN A 87 -14.74 -5.13 8.60
CA GLN A 87 -14.94 -3.68 8.42
C GLN A 87 -13.94 -2.85 9.22
N HIS A 88 -13.79 -3.16 10.52
CA HIS A 88 -12.88 -2.42 11.39
C HIS A 88 -11.43 -2.49 10.91
N ILE A 89 -10.96 -3.69 10.55
CA ILE A 89 -9.58 -3.92 10.11
C ILE A 89 -9.28 -3.20 8.79
N LEU A 90 -10.19 -3.31 7.81
CA LEU A 90 -10.00 -2.65 6.51
C LEU A 90 -10.12 -1.12 6.61
N LYS A 91 -11.03 -0.60 7.44
CA LYS A 91 -11.11 0.84 7.72
C LYS A 91 -9.85 1.37 8.37
N ARG A 92 -9.28 0.63 9.32
CA ARG A 92 -7.99 0.98 9.91
C ARG A 92 -6.90 1.11 8.84
N ARG A 93 -6.84 0.13 7.93
CA ARG A 93 -5.90 0.21 6.81
C ARG A 93 -6.18 1.40 5.89
N LEU A 94 -7.44 1.75 5.61
CA LEU A 94 -7.77 2.96 4.85
C LEU A 94 -7.32 4.23 5.59
N ARG A 95 -7.57 4.34 6.90
CA ARG A 95 -7.15 5.51 7.71
C ARG A 95 -5.65 5.73 7.68
N TRP A 96 -4.85 4.66 7.60
CA TRP A 96 -3.40 4.76 7.43
C TRP A 96 -3.00 5.67 6.26
N ASN A 97 -3.79 5.69 5.18
CA ASN A 97 -3.52 6.50 3.99
C ASN A 97 -3.88 7.99 4.14
N GLU A 98 -4.70 8.37 5.12
CA GLU A 98 -5.22 9.75 5.29
C GLU A 98 -4.14 10.84 5.26
N PRO A 99 -2.98 10.69 5.95
CA PRO A 99 -1.97 11.73 6.00
C PRO A 99 -1.25 11.98 4.67
N VAL A 100 -1.39 11.09 3.69
CA VAL A 100 -0.63 11.12 2.43
C VAL A 100 -1.50 11.00 1.18
N LEU A 101 -2.82 11.19 1.30
CA LEU A 101 -3.77 11.01 0.19
C LEU A 101 -3.40 11.79 -1.08
N GLU A 102 -2.85 13.00 -0.92
CA GLU A 102 -2.41 13.82 -2.04
C GLU A 102 -1.22 13.21 -2.82
N HIS A 103 -0.38 12.42 -2.15
CA HIS A 103 0.84 11.81 -2.71
C HIS A 103 0.62 10.38 -3.23
N LEU A 104 -0.46 9.71 -2.81
CA LEU A 104 -0.75 8.32 -3.22
C LEU A 104 -0.93 8.11 -4.73
N PRO A 105 -1.59 9.01 -5.48
CA PRO A 105 -1.77 8.81 -6.92
C PRO A 105 -0.44 8.73 -7.66
N GLU A 106 0.51 9.59 -7.30
CA GLU A 106 1.87 9.55 -7.86
C GLU A 106 2.62 8.28 -7.42
N ALA A 107 2.51 7.89 -6.15
CA ALA A 107 3.12 6.67 -5.63
C ALA A 107 2.63 5.42 -6.36
N PHE A 108 1.32 5.32 -6.58
CA PHE A 108 0.69 4.20 -7.28
C PHE A 108 1.05 4.17 -8.77
N ALA A 109 1.10 5.33 -9.44
CA ALA A 109 1.63 5.42 -10.79
C ALA A 109 3.08 4.93 -10.86
N LEU A 110 3.91 5.30 -9.88
CA LEU A 110 5.31 4.89 -9.83
C LEU A 110 5.51 3.38 -9.59
N LEU A 111 4.65 2.76 -8.77
CA LEU A 111 4.68 1.32 -8.52
C LEU A 111 4.45 0.51 -9.79
N VAL A 112 3.58 0.99 -10.68
CA VAL A 112 3.25 0.29 -11.93
C VAL A 112 4.06 0.75 -13.14
N ALA A 113 4.79 1.85 -13.00
CA ALA A 113 5.66 2.38 -14.05
C ALA A 113 6.75 1.38 -14.45
N PRO A 114 7.14 1.33 -15.74
CA PRO A 114 8.22 0.46 -16.21
C PRO A 114 9.49 0.65 -15.39
N GLN A 115 10.12 -0.46 -15.01
CA GLN A 115 11.46 -0.44 -14.41
C GLN A 115 12.49 -0.54 -15.52
N GLN A 116 13.73 -0.10 -15.26
CA GLN A 116 14.82 -0.19 -16.25
C GLN A 116 14.99 -1.63 -16.80
N THR A 117 14.59 -2.63 -16.03
CA THR A 117 14.64 -4.06 -16.38
C THR A 117 13.43 -4.56 -17.17
N LEU A 118 12.30 -3.85 -17.19
CA LEU A 118 11.05 -4.28 -17.82
C LEU A 118 10.41 -3.13 -18.62
N PRO A 119 10.35 -3.23 -19.97
CA PRO A 119 9.87 -2.14 -20.83
C PRO A 119 8.34 -1.98 -20.84
N ARG A 120 7.61 -2.66 -19.95
CA ARG A 120 6.14 -2.66 -19.89
C ARG A 120 5.66 -2.29 -18.50
N LEU A 121 4.45 -1.75 -18.42
CA LEU A 121 3.73 -1.53 -17.16
C LEU A 121 3.69 -2.83 -16.35
N ASP A 122 4.08 -2.74 -15.08
CA ASP A 122 4.09 -3.88 -14.17
C ASP A 122 3.04 -3.68 -13.08
N ILE A 123 1.87 -4.30 -13.24
CA ILE A 123 0.78 -4.20 -12.26
C ILE A 123 0.94 -5.14 -11.07
N ARG A 124 1.96 -6.02 -11.06
CA ARG A 124 2.15 -7.02 -9.99
C ARG A 124 2.31 -6.37 -8.61
N PRO A 125 3.04 -5.26 -8.42
CA PRO A 125 3.15 -4.61 -7.12
C PRO A 125 1.80 -4.11 -6.59
N ALA A 126 0.96 -3.53 -7.45
CA ALA A 126 -0.38 -3.06 -7.06
C ALA A 126 -1.29 -4.21 -6.66
N ILE A 127 -1.28 -5.31 -7.43
CA ILE A 127 -2.03 -6.53 -7.09
C ILE A 127 -1.52 -7.13 -5.78
N SER A 128 -0.20 -7.19 -5.60
CA SER A 128 0.43 -7.73 -4.39
C SER A 128 0.06 -6.92 -3.14
N HIS A 129 -0.05 -5.59 -3.25
CA HIS A 129 -0.49 -4.72 -2.16
C HIS A 129 -1.90 -5.09 -1.69
N ALA A 130 -2.88 -5.07 -2.59
CA ALA A 130 -4.27 -5.41 -2.26
C ALA A 130 -4.41 -6.85 -1.73
N ALA A 131 -3.67 -7.79 -2.33
CA ALA A 131 -3.65 -9.18 -1.88
C ALA A 131 -3.08 -9.32 -0.46
N SER A 132 -2.03 -8.55 -0.12
CA SER A 132 -1.43 -8.58 1.23
C SER A 132 -2.36 -8.00 2.28
N VAL A 133 -3.07 -6.90 1.96
CA VAL A 133 -4.10 -6.34 2.86
C VAL A 133 -5.23 -7.35 3.11
N ALA A 134 -5.70 -8.02 2.05
CA ALA A 134 -6.75 -9.02 2.17
C ALA A 134 -6.32 -10.24 2.99
N ASP A 135 -5.09 -10.72 2.77
CA ASP A 135 -4.51 -11.83 3.51
C ASP A 135 -4.41 -11.51 5.01
N GLU A 136 -3.84 -10.35 5.34
CA GLU A 136 -3.71 -9.87 6.71
C GLU A 136 -5.09 -9.70 7.38
N ALA A 137 -6.07 -9.12 6.69
CA ALA A 137 -7.41 -8.96 7.23
C ALA A 137 -8.12 -10.30 7.49
N CYS A 138 -7.96 -11.28 6.60
CA CYS A 138 -8.51 -12.63 6.81
C CYS A 138 -7.81 -13.36 7.96
N TYR A 139 -6.50 -13.19 8.09
CA TYR A 139 -5.74 -13.73 9.23
C TYR A 139 -6.20 -13.13 10.56
N LEU A 140 -6.35 -11.80 10.64
CA LEU A 140 -6.74 -11.09 11.87
C LEU A 140 -8.19 -11.36 12.30
N THR A 141 -9.09 -11.62 11.36
CA THR A 141 -10.50 -11.96 11.67
C THR A 141 -10.70 -13.38 12.18
N SER A 142 -9.65 -14.23 12.19
CA SER A 142 -9.68 -15.64 12.65
C SER A 142 -10.74 -16.53 11.99
N ASP A 143 -11.30 -16.07 10.87
CA ASP A 143 -12.32 -16.75 10.11
C ASP A 143 -11.66 -17.27 8.82
N ILE A 144 -10.89 -18.35 8.98
CA ILE A 144 -10.10 -19.00 7.93
C ILE A 144 -10.95 -20.14 7.35
N PRO A 145 -11.57 -19.99 6.17
CA PRO A 145 -12.28 -21.08 5.53
C PRO A 145 -11.29 -22.12 5.01
N GLU A 146 -11.64 -23.41 5.05
CA GLU A 146 -10.77 -24.46 4.52
C GLU A 146 -10.84 -24.56 2.98
N GLY A 147 -9.73 -24.92 2.34
CA GLY A 147 -9.66 -25.23 0.91
C GLY A 147 -9.77 -24.02 -0.04
N THR A 148 -10.46 -24.18 -1.17
CA THR A 148 -10.57 -23.16 -2.23
C THR A 148 -11.32 -21.90 -1.80
N SER A 149 -12.18 -22.02 -0.79
CA SER A 149 -12.99 -20.91 -0.24
C SER A 149 -12.12 -19.81 0.40
N TRP A 150 -10.94 -20.16 0.93
CA TRP A 150 -9.93 -19.20 1.39
C TRP A 150 -9.46 -18.26 0.28
N TYR A 151 -9.11 -18.82 -0.89
CA TYR A 151 -8.60 -18.03 -2.02
C TYR A 151 -9.67 -17.11 -2.60
N VAL A 152 -10.91 -17.61 -2.74
CA VAL A 152 -12.04 -16.81 -3.21
C VAL A 152 -12.31 -15.65 -2.25
N ARG A 153 -12.31 -15.91 -0.93
CA ARG A 153 -12.51 -14.87 0.08
C ARG A 153 -11.47 -13.75 -0.05
N ARG A 154 -10.17 -14.10 -0.11
CA ARG A 154 -9.11 -13.09 -0.25
C ARG A 154 -9.23 -12.30 -1.55
N ALA A 155 -9.62 -12.93 -2.66
CA ALA A 155 -9.83 -12.24 -3.92
C ALA A 155 -10.98 -11.21 -3.83
N VAL A 156 -12.10 -11.59 -3.22
CA VAL A 156 -13.24 -10.69 -2.95
C VAL A 156 -12.82 -9.54 -2.06
N ILE A 157 -12.15 -9.81 -0.94
CA ILE A 157 -11.69 -8.77 -0.01
C ILE A 157 -10.67 -7.83 -0.68
N ALA A 158 -9.73 -8.36 -1.46
CA ALA A 158 -8.77 -7.55 -2.21
C ALA A 158 -9.47 -6.64 -3.22
N SER A 159 -10.56 -7.12 -3.86
CA SER A 159 -11.40 -6.32 -4.76
C SER A 159 -12.07 -5.16 -4.06
N ILE A 160 -12.73 -5.46 -2.94
CA ILE A 160 -13.45 -4.49 -2.14
C ILE A 160 -12.49 -3.43 -1.61
N TYR A 161 -11.36 -3.85 -1.04
CA TYR A 161 -10.35 -2.93 -0.54
C TYR A 161 -9.78 -2.06 -1.66
N THR A 162 -9.46 -2.64 -2.82
CA THR A 162 -8.96 -1.87 -3.97
C THR A 162 -9.97 -0.81 -4.41
N ALA A 163 -11.25 -1.16 -4.52
CA ALA A 163 -12.31 -0.21 -4.89
C ALA A 163 -12.45 0.90 -3.84
N ALA A 164 -12.39 0.56 -2.56
CA ALA A 164 -12.47 1.53 -1.47
C ALA A 164 -11.25 2.47 -1.40
N GLU A 165 -10.03 1.96 -1.59
CA GLU A 165 -8.79 2.76 -1.64
C GLU A 165 -8.80 3.70 -2.84
N LEU A 166 -9.34 3.23 -3.97
CA LEU A 166 -9.51 4.06 -5.16
C LEU A 166 -10.53 5.18 -4.95
N HIS A 167 -11.65 4.84 -4.32
CA HIS A 167 -12.68 5.79 -3.92
C HIS A 167 -12.14 6.78 -2.88
N GLN A 168 -11.24 6.36 -1.99
CA GLN A 168 -10.58 7.23 -1.02
C GLN A 168 -9.74 8.31 -1.70
N ILE A 169 -9.09 8.01 -2.82
CA ILE A 169 -8.30 9.00 -3.57
C ILE A 169 -9.18 10.09 -4.21
N THR A 170 -10.42 9.76 -4.60
CA THR A 170 -11.32 10.70 -5.29
C THR A 170 -12.31 11.37 -4.35
N SER A 171 -12.77 10.65 -3.32
CA SER A 171 -13.80 11.04 -2.36
C SER A 171 -13.43 10.59 -0.94
N PRO A 172 -12.40 11.19 -0.31
CA PRO A 172 -11.86 10.74 0.98
C PRO A 172 -12.91 10.58 2.08
N GLN A 173 -13.86 11.53 2.16
CA GLN A 173 -14.82 11.67 3.24
C GLN A 173 -15.85 10.53 3.28
N THR A 174 -16.04 9.80 2.17
CA THR A 174 -17.07 8.75 2.05
C THR A 174 -16.47 7.35 1.88
N SER A 175 -15.14 7.22 1.93
CA SER A 175 -14.42 5.96 1.69
C SER A 175 -14.77 4.83 2.65
N GLU A 176 -14.91 5.13 3.95
CA GLU A 176 -15.29 4.12 4.95
C GLU A 176 -16.73 3.63 4.79
N ALA A 177 -17.66 4.53 4.47
CA ALA A 177 -19.06 4.17 4.24
C ALA A 177 -19.20 3.34 2.95
N PHE A 178 -18.47 3.71 1.90
CA PHE A 178 -18.42 2.95 0.66
C PHE A 178 -17.83 1.55 0.88
N LEU A 179 -16.79 1.42 1.71
CA LEU A 179 -16.25 0.12 2.11
C LEU A 179 -17.30 -0.74 2.84
N ASP A 180 -18.05 -0.16 3.78
CA ASP A 180 -19.12 -0.91 4.49
C ASP A 180 -20.18 -1.43 3.53
N GLU A 181 -20.64 -0.57 2.61
CA GLU A 181 -21.63 -0.91 1.60
C GLU A 181 -21.15 -2.07 0.70
N LEU A 182 -19.88 -2.02 0.28
CA LEU A 182 -19.28 -3.10 -0.52
C LEU A 182 -19.17 -4.41 0.27
N LEU A 183 -18.79 -4.36 1.54
CA LEU A 183 -18.71 -5.55 2.39
C LEU A 183 -20.09 -6.16 2.64
N GLU A 184 -21.11 -5.35 2.91
CA GLU A 184 -22.49 -5.81 3.11
C GLU A 184 -23.05 -6.49 1.85
N LYS A 185 -22.79 -5.91 0.68
CA LYS A 185 -23.23 -6.47 -0.61
C LYS A 185 -22.42 -7.70 -1.04
N SER A 186 -21.22 -7.90 -0.48
CA SER A 186 -20.29 -8.94 -0.93
C SER A 186 -20.71 -10.37 -0.60
N GLU A 187 -21.59 -10.58 0.38
CA GLU A 187 -22.12 -11.91 0.70
C GLU A 187 -22.91 -12.53 -0.46
N SER A 188 -23.53 -11.70 -1.31
CA SER A 188 -24.17 -12.13 -2.56
C SER A 188 -23.16 -12.35 -3.70
N VAL A 189 -22.07 -11.58 -3.72
CA VAL A 189 -21.02 -11.57 -4.77
C VAL A 189 -20.02 -12.71 -4.61
N ARG A 190 -19.81 -13.22 -3.39
CA ARG A 190 -18.93 -14.37 -3.10
C ARG A 190 -19.30 -15.62 -3.93
N ARG A 191 -20.59 -15.78 -4.27
CA ARG A 191 -21.07 -16.87 -5.13
C ARG A 191 -20.66 -16.71 -6.61
N VAL A 192 -20.46 -15.48 -7.08
CA VAL A 192 -20.16 -15.15 -8.49
C VAL A 192 -18.65 -15.08 -8.76
N VAL A 193 -17.85 -14.59 -7.80
CA VAL A 193 -16.39 -14.47 -7.94
C VAL A 193 -15.67 -15.83 -7.91
N ALA A 194 -16.32 -16.89 -7.43
CA ALA A 194 -15.81 -18.25 -7.51
C ALA A 194 -15.60 -18.74 -8.97
N GLU A 195 -16.13 -18.03 -9.97
CA GLU A 195 -16.11 -18.43 -11.39
C GLU A 195 -15.09 -17.68 -12.30
N SER A 196 -14.04 -17.06 -11.74
CA SER A 196 -12.78 -16.65 -12.42
C SER A 196 -12.66 -15.30 -13.19
N SER A 197 -11.40 -14.96 -13.53
CA SER A 197 -10.75 -13.90 -14.37
C SER A 197 -11.19 -12.43 -14.33
N LEU A 198 -12.43 -12.12 -13.95
CA LEU A 198 -13.00 -10.77 -13.99
C LEU A 198 -12.31 -9.77 -13.04
N PHE A 199 -11.70 -10.27 -11.97
CA PHE A 199 -11.02 -9.47 -10.95
C PHE A 199 -9.77 -8.73 -11.47
N ALA A 200 -8.90 -9.45 -12.17
CA ALA A 200 -7.66 -8.88 -12.69
C ALA A 200 -7.93 -7.81 -13.76
N GLU A 201 -8.95 -8.04 -14.59
CA GLU A 201 -9.38 -7.10 -15.62
C GLU A 201 -10.04 -5.85 -15.01
N TYR A 202 -10.86 -6.00 -13.97
CA TYR A 202 -11.52 -4.87 -13.30
C TYR A 202 -10.51 -3.97 -12.56
N VAL A 203 -9.61 -4.55 -11.75
CA VAL A 203 -8.56 -3.78 -11.05
C VAL A 203 -7.65 -3.07 -12.05
N GLY A 204 -7.22 -3.77 -13.11
CA GLY A 204 -6.37 -3.21 -14.15
C GLY A 204 -7.04 -2.04 -14.91
N LYS A 205 -8.31 -2.19 -15.30
CA LYS A 205 -9.07 -1.13 -16.00
C LYS A 205 -9.34 0.08 -15.10
N SER A 206 -9.63 -0.13 -13.81
CA SER A 206 -9.91 0.95 -12.87
C SER A 206 -8.66 1.79 -12.59
N TRP A 207 -7.50 1.15 -12.40
CA TRP A 207 -6.23 1.86 -12.23
C TRP A 207 -5.76 2.55 -13.51
N GLY A 208 -5.89 1.88 -14.67
CA GLY A 208 -5.53 2.47 -15.97
C GLY A 208 -6.35 3.70 -16.33
N SER A 209 -7.65 3.70 -16.01
CA SER A 209 -8.53 4.84 -16.25
C SER A 209 -8.18 6.08 -15.42
N LEU A 210 -7.68 5.90 -14.19
CA LEU A 210 -7.27 7.01 -13.32
C LEU A 210 -5.90 7.59 -13.66
N ILE A 211 -4.97 6.75 -14.12
CA ILE A 211 -3.70 7.22 -14.66
C ILE A 211 -3.95 8.04 -15.92
N LYS A 212 -4.87 7.60 -16.79
CA LYS A 212 -5.26 8.31 -18.01
C LYS A 212 -6.01 9.62 -17.72
N SER A 213 -6.90 9.65 -16.72
CA SER A 213 -7.69 10.86 -16.42
C SER A 213 -6.89 11.98 -15.74
N ARG A 214 -5.70 11.68 -15.21
CA ARG A 214 -4.79 12.68 -14.60
C ARG A 214 -3.65 13.15 -15.51
N GLY A 215 -3.66 12.78 -16.80
CA GLY A 215 -2.71 13.29 -17.79
C GLY A 215 -1.27 12.82 -17.60
N ILE A 216 -1.06 11.65 -16.96
CA ILE A 216 0.28 11.08 -16.75
C ILE A 216 0.80 10.34 -18.00
N PHE A 217 0.00 10.25 -19.08
CA PHE A 217 0.41 9.95 -20.46
C PHE A 217 -0.55 10.62 -21.45
#